data_AF-A0A3E1D3D5-F1
#
_entry.id   AF-A0A3E1D3D5-F1
#
_cell.length_a   1.000
_cell.length_b   1.000
_cell.length_c   1.000
_cell.angle_alpha   90.00
_cell.angle_beta   90.00
_cell.angle_gamma   90.00
#
_symmetry.space_group_name_H-M   'P 1'
#
loop_
_entity.id
_entity.type
_entity.pdbx_description
1 polymer ?
#
loop_
_entity_poly.entity_id
_entity_poly.type
_entity_poly.pdbx_seq_one_letter_code
_entity_poly.pdbx_strand_id
1 'polypeptide(L)'
;MRITELSGLSYPTVRGVIDRYERDGVATVKPTIRGRQGGNGRHLTGEQERLVRQIICGKRPEQLKMEFTLWNRAAVIQLIERECEIRLSVRSVGNYLKRWGFTPQKPTKKAYGQRPEAVKNWLDNEYPAIEQRASRPRALRFIGATRQRW
;
A
#
# COMPACT_ATOMS: atom_id res chain seq x y z
N MET A 1 7.61 -32.10 34.66
CA MET A 1 8.59 -30.98 34.58
C MET A 1 7.79 -29.72 34.36
N ARG A 2 7.90 -28.68 35.20
CA ARG A 2 6.91 -27.58 35.20
C ARG A 2 6.76 -26.84 33.86
N ILE A 3 7.85 -26.78 33.07
CA ILE A 3 7.87 -26.09 31.76
C ILE A 3 7.01 -26.82 30.71
N THR A 4 6.93 -28.15 30.73
CA THR A 4 6.11 -28.91 29.76
C THR A 4 4.62 -28.68 29.99
N GLU A 5 4.19 -28.61 31.26
CA GLU A 5 2.80 -28.32 31.65
C GLU A 5 2.37 -26.90 31.24
N LEU A 6 3.27 -25.92 31.38
CA LEU A 6 2.96 -24.52 31.10
C LEU A 6 3.03 -24.17 29.60
N SER A 7 3.90 -24.83 28.84
CA SER A 7 4.10 -24.52 27.41
C SER A 7 3.31 -25.42 26.45
N GLY A 8 2.78 -26.55 26.93
CA GLY A 8 2.13 -27.56 26.09
C GLY A 8 3.11 -28.28 25.14
N LEU A 9 4.42 -28.08 25.31
CA LEU A 9 5.46 -28.70 24.50
C LEU A 9 5.87 -30.07 25.07
N SER A 10 6.27 -30.98 24.18
CA SER A 10 6.76 -32.29 24.59
C SER A 10 8.05 -32.18 25.42
N TYR A 11 8.26 -33.13 26.34
CA TYR A 11 9.48 -33.22 27.14
C TYR A 11 10.79 -33.13 26.33
N PRO A 12 10.99 -33.89 25.23
CA PRO A 12 12.22 -33.78 24.44
C PRO A 12 12.39 -32.41 23.77
N THR A 13 11.29 -31.74 23.39
CA THR A 13 11.36 -30.35 22.87
C THR A 13 11.84 -29.38 23.94
N VAL A 14 11.27 -29.47 25.15
CA VAL A 14 11.68 -28.61 26.28
C VAL A 14 13.13 -28.87 26.65
N ARG A 15 13.56 -30.14 26.71
CA ARG A 15 14.95 -30.47 27.03
C ARG A 15 15.92 -29.91 25.98
N GLY A 16 15.61 -30.08 24.68
CA GLY A 16 16.44 -29.54 23.61
C GLY A 16 16.52 -28.01 23.59
N VAL A 17 15.48 -27.31 24.05
CA VAL A 17 15.50 -25.85 24.22
C VAL A 17 16.40 -25.44 25.39
N ILE A 18 16.32 -26.16 26.52
CA ILE A 18 17.17 -25.91 27.71
C ILE A 18 18.64 -26.15 27.36
N ASP A 19 18.99 -27.28 26.74
CA ASP A 19 20.37 -27.58 26.38
C ASP A 19 20.97 -26.53 25.42
N ARG A 20 20.13 -25.97 24.53
CA ARG A 20 20.54 -24.93 23.58
C ARG A 20 20.70 -23.56 24.26
N TYR A 21 19.84 -23.28 25.23
CA TYR A 21 19.95 -22.10 26.07
C TYR A 21 21.21 -22.14 26.95
N GLU A 22 21.53 -23.30 27.54
CA GLU A 22 22.73 -23.48 28.36
C GLU A 22 24.02 -23.30 27.57
N ARG A 23 24.04 -23.69 26.28
CA ARG A 23 25.22 -23.53 25.40
C ARG A 23 25.40 -22.10 24.87
N ASP A 24 24.34 -21.52 24.32
CA ASP A 24 24.44 -20.34 23.46
C ASP A 24 23.61 -19.13 23.97
N GLY A 25 22.95 -19.29 25.13
CA GLY A 25 22.15 -18.27 25.79
C GLY A 25 20.79 -17.97 25.14
N VAL A 26 20.21 -16.83 25.52
CA VAL A 26 18.84 -16.40 25.13
C VAL A 26 18.68 -16.25 23.61
N ALA A 27 19.77 -15.90 22.90
CA ALA A 27 19.74 -15.61 21.46
C ALA A 27 19.19 -16.79 20.63
N THR A 28 19.40 -18.02 21.09
CA THR A 28 19.06 -19.25 20.37
C THR A 28 17.62 -19.73 20.62
N VAL A 29 16.97 -19.16 21.62
CA VAL A 29 15.54 -19.37 21.92
C VAL A 29 14.67 -18.35 21.17
N LYS A 30 15.27 -17.26 20.67
CA LYS A 30 14.55 -16.23 19.91
C LYS A 30 13.95 -16.85 18.63
N PRO A 31 12.65 -16.63 18.36
CA PRO A 31 12.04 -17.08 17.13
C PRO A 31 12.78 -16.50 15.92
N THR A 32 13.23 -17.37 15.01
CA THR A 32 13.72 -16.92 13.71
C THR A 32 12.56 -16.38 12.87
N ILE A 33 12.84 -15.43 11.97
CA ILE A 33 11.85 -14.92 11.02
C ILE A 33 11.42 -16.08 10.13
N ARG A 34 10.21 -16.57 10.33
CA ARG A 34 9.61 -17.63 9.50
C ARG A 34 9.08 -17.03 8.20
N GLY A 35 9.18 -17.79 7.12
CA GLY A 35 8.68 -17.40 5.80
C GLY A 35 9.77 -16.91 4.85
N ARG A 36 9.34 -16.47 3.66
CA ARG A 36 10.23 -16.09 2.56
C ARG A 36 10.92 -14.76 2.90
N GLN A 37 12.26 -14.77 2.92
CA GLN A 37 13.06 -13.58 3.17
C GLN A 37 12.68 -12.44 2.20
N GLY A 38 12.65 -11.21 2.70
CA GLY A 38 12.29 -10.04 1.91
C GLY A 38 13.30 -9.81 0.77
N GLY A 39 12.92 -10.16 -0.46
CA GLY A 39 13.93 -10.27 -1.54
C GLY A 39 13.74 -11.53 -2.39
N ASN A 40 13.33 -12.63 -1.75
CA ASN A 40 13.24 -13.90 -2.44
C ASN A 40 12.09 -13.90 -3.46
N GLY A 41 12.41 -14.34 -4.68
CA GLY A 41 11.50 -14.40 -5.84
C GLY A 41 11.32 -13.10 -6.59
N ARG A 42 12.25 -12.16 -6.42
CA ARG A 42 12.38 -11.03 -7.34
C ARG A 42 13.04 -11.52 -8.62
N HIS A 43 12.56 -11.00 -9.74
CA HIS A 43 13.18 -11.21 -11.04
C HIS A 43 14.38 -10.28 -11.26
N LEU A 44 14.42 -9.11 -10.60
CA LEU A 44 15.53 -8.18 -10.70
C LEU A 44 16.51 -8.39 -9.55
N THR A 45 17.80 -8.33 -9.86
CA THR A 45 18.86 -8.31 -8.86
C THR A 45 18.92 -6.94 -8.16
N GLY A 46 19.54 -6.87 -6.98
CA GLY A 46 19.67 -5.61 -6.24
C GLY A 46 20.46 -4.53 -6.99
N GLU A 47 21.33 -4.91 -7.92
CA GLU A 47 22.08 -4.00 -8.79
C GLU A 47 21.21 -3.46 -9.92
N GLN A 48 20.44 -4.33 -10.57
CA GLN A 48 19.46 -3.95 -11.59
C GLN A 48 18.40 -2.99 -11.02
N GLU A 49 17.88 -3.28 -9.81
CA GLU A 49 16.95 -2.37 -9.13
C GLU A 49 17.58 -0.99 -8.90
N ARG A 50 18.86 -0.93 -8.51
CA ARG A 50 19.58 0.35 -8.30
C ARG A 50 19.77 1.11 -9.61
N LEU A 51 20.19 0.43 -10.67
CA LEU A 51 20.39 1.03 -11.98
C LEU A 51 19.10 1.66 -12.52
N VAL A 52 17.99 0.90 -12.47
CA VAL A 52 16.68 1.37 -12.93
C VAL A 52 16.23 2.59 -12.11
N ARG A 53 16.41 2.56 -10.79
CA ARG A 53 16.09 3.72 -9.93
C ARG A 53 16.94 4.94 -10.26
N GLN A 54 18.24 4.76 -10.50
CA GLN A 54 19.14 5.86 -10.86
C GLN A 54 18.72 6.51 -12.19
N ILE A 55 18.31 5.71 -13.17
CA ILE A 55 17.82 6.22 -14.46
C ILE A 55 16.50 6.98 -14.28
N ILE A 56 15.55 6.41 -13.53
CA ILE A 56 14.25 7.06 -13.28
C ILE A 56 14.42 8.41 -12.56
N CYS A 57 15.33 8.49 -11.59
CA CYS A 57 15.58 9.73 -10.85
C CYS A 57 16.44 10.74 -11.64
N GLY A 58 17.35 10.28 -12.50
CA GLY A 58 18.31 11.13 -13.19
C GLY A 58 17.89 11.60 -14.59
N LYS A 59 16.95 10.90 -15.24
CA LYS A 59 16.57 11.16 -16.63
C LYS A 59 15.06 11.16 -16.82
N ARG A 60 14.61 11.83 -17.87
CA ARG A 60 13.23 11.74 -18.39
C ARG A 60 13.17 10.71 -19.53
N PRO A 61 12.03 10.05 -19.76
CA PRO A 61 11.91 9.08 -20.86
C PRO A 61 12.21 9.69 -22.24
N GLU A 62 11.85 10.96 -22.46
CA GLU A 62 12.17 11.71 -23.68
C GLU A 62 13.69 11.75 -23.97
N GLN A 63 14.51 11.92 -22.92
CA GLN A 63 15.98 11.93 -23.03
C GLN A 63 16.56 10.53 -23.36
N LEU A 64 15.76 9.48 -23.16
CA LEU A 64 16.11 8.11 -23.49
C LEU A 64 15.60 7.69 -24.87
N LYS A 65 15.06 8.65 -25.65
CA LYS A 65 14.40 8.43 -26.95
C LYS A 65 13.21 7.48 -26.84
N MET A 66 12.44 7.58 -25.76
CA MET A 66 11.21 6.82 -25.57
C MET A 66 10.00 7.67 -26.01
N GLU A 67 8.96 7.01 -26.50
CA GLU A 67 7.69 7.62 -26.95
C GLU A 67 6.84 8.21 -25.80
N PHE A 68 7.36 8.27 -24.57
CA PHE A 68 6.63 8.72 -23.39
C PHE A 68 7.12 10.09 -22.92
N THR A 69 6.20 10.95 -22.52
CA THR A 69 6.52 12.27 -21.96
C THR A 69 6.94 12.22 -20.49
N LEU A 70 6.38 11.26 -19.73
CA LEU A 70 6.62 11.08 -18.30
C LEU A 70 6.80 9.60 -17.95
N TRP A 71 7.44 9.35 -16.81
CA TRP A 71 7.58 8.00 -16.25
C TRP A 71 6.20 7.44 -15.89
N ASN A 72 5.73 6.49 -16.68
CA ASN A 72 4.56 5.67 -16.40
C ASN A 72 4.97 4.19 -16.31
N ARG A 73 4.03 3.31 -15.95
CA ARG A 73 4.34 1.87 -15.79
C ARG A 73 4.83 1.23 -17.09
N ALA A 74 4.34 1.66 -18.26
CA ALA A 74 4.76 1.13 -19.56
C ALA A 74 6.20 1.58 -19.92
N ALA A 75 6.53 2.85 -19.66
CA ALA A 75 7.88 3.38 -19.82
C ALA A 75 8.90 2.63 -18.96
N VAL A 76 8.53 2.31 -17.72
CA VAL A 76 9.40 1.55 -16.81
C VAL A 76 9.55 0.08 -17.27
N ILE A 77 8.52 -0.55 -17.84
CA ILE A 77 8.64 -1.89 -18.44
C ILE A 77 9.64 -1.85 -19.60
N GLN A 78 9.51 -0.89 -20.52
CA GLN A 78 10.43 -0.76 -21.66
C GLN A 78 11.86 -0.47 -21.21
N LEU A 79 12.03 0.34 -20.16
CA LEU A 79 13.35 0.58 -19.56
C LEU A 79 13.97 -0.72 -19.02
N ILE A 80 13.20 -1.49 -18.25
CA ILE A 80 13.69 -2.73 -17.65
C ILE A 80 13.99 -3.78 -18.73
N GLU A 81 13.17 -3.87 -19.76
CA GLU A 81 13.43 -4.77 -20.89
C GLU A 81 14.71 -4.39 -21.64
N ARG A 82 14.98 -3.09 -21.82
CA ARG A 82 16.17 -2.59 -22.51
C ARG A 82 17.47 -2.74 -21.69
N GLU A 83 17.43 -2.42 -20.40
CA GLU A 83 18.64 -2.34 -19.56
C GLU A 83 18.92 -3.63 -18.78
N CYS A 84 17.90 -4.44 -18.54
CA CYS A 84 18.02 -5.67 -17.74
C CYS A 84 17.64 -6.93 -18.52
N GLU A 85 17.18 -6.81 -19.77
CA GLU A 85 16.78 -7.92 -20.66
C GLU A 85 15.69 -8.83 -20.06
N ILE A 86 14.91 -8.31 -19.10
CA ILE A 86 13.88 -9.04 -18.38
C ILE A 86 12.51 -8.45 -18.69
N ARG A 87 11.62 -9.28 -19.23
CA ARG A 87 10.21 -8.92 -19.41
C ARG A 87 9.43 -9.08 -18.12
N LEU A 88 8.95 -7.98 -17.57
CA LEU A 88 8.10 -7.96 -16.39
C LEU A 88 6.65 -7.61 -16.73
N SER A 89 5.71 -8.23 -16.03
CA SER A 89 4.31 -7.81 -16.09
C SER A 89 4.10 -6.41 -15.51
N VAL A 90 3.06 -5.71 -15.96
CA VAL A 90 2.64 -4.40 -15.40
C VAL A 90 2.43 -4.47 -13.89
N ARG A 91 1.89 -5.59 -13.39
CA ARG A 91 1.69 -5.82 -11.96
C ARG A 91 3.04 -5.92 -11.22
N SER A 92 4.00 -6.66 -11.78
CA SER A 92 5.34 -6.81 -11.21
C SER A 92 6.04 -5.46 -11.12
N VAL A 93 6.01 -4.65 -12.19
CA VAL A 93 6.58 -3.30 -12.20
C VAL A 93 5.88 -2.39 -11.19
N GLY A 94 4.55 -2.45 -11.10
CA GLY A 94 3.80 -1.72 -10.07
C GLY A 94 4.24 -2.07 -8.64
N ASN A 95 4.54 -3.34 -8.38
CA ASN A 95 5.07 -3.80 -7.09
C ASN A 95 6.48 -3.26 -6.81
N TYR A 96 7.37 -3.24 -7.81
CA TYR A 96 8.70 -2.65 -7.67
C TYR A 96 8.64 -1.15 -7.40
N LEU A 97 7.84 -0.42 -8.18
CA LEU A 97 7.65 1.03 -8.00
C LEU A 97 7.12 1.35 -6.59
N LYS A 98 6.11 0.61 -6.12
CA LYS A 98 5.58 0.77 -4.75
C LYS A 98 6.67 0.51 -3.70
N ARG A 99 7.52 -0.50 -3.89
CA ARG A 99 8.64 -0.82 -2.97
C ARG A 99 9.71 0.26 -2.96
N TRP A 100 10.00 0.87 -4.10
CA TRP A 100 10.96 1.96 -4.22
C TRP A 100 10.42 3.31 -3.74
N GLY A 101 9.15 3.38 -3.30
CA GLY A 101 8.51 4.61 -2.82
C GLY A 101 7.79 5.41 -3.90
N PHE A 102 7.80 4.96 -5.17
CA PHE A 102 7.01 5.55 -6.24
C PHE A 102 5.55 5.14 -6.09
N THR A 103 4.83 5.85 -5.22
CA THR A 103 3.40 5.69 -5.06
C THR A 103 2.68 6.47 -6.17
N PRO A 104 1.70 5.89 -6.87
CA PRO A 104 0.86 6.64 -7.78
C PRO A 104 0.26 7.83 -7.04
N GLN A 105 0.73 9.04 -7.34
CA GLN A 105 0.13 10.23 -6.78
C GLN A 105 -1.23 10.37 -7.44
N LYS A 106 -2.29 10.27 -6.63
CA LYS A 106 -3.65 10.50 -7.10
C LYS A 106 -3.72 11.97 -7.53
N PRO A 107 -4.03 12.27 -8.80
CA PRO A 107 -4.28 13.64 -9.20
C PRO A 107 -5.32 14.21 -8.25
N THR A 108 -5.05 15.37 -7.66
CA THR A 108 -6.00 16.05 -6.78
C THR A 108 -7.29 16.20 -7.56
N LYS A 109 -8.36 15.55 -7.12
CA LYS A 109 -9.67 15.66 -7.76
C LYS A 109 -10.20 17.09 -7.54
N LYS A 110 -9.72 18.04 -8.33
CA LYS A 110 -10.41 19.32 -8.51
C LYS A 110 -11.53 19.05 -9.50
N ALA A 111 -12.77 19.21 -9.04
CA ALA A 111 -13.89 19.29 -9.96
C ALA A 111 -13.66 20.54 -10.81
N TYR A 112 -13.40 20.36 -12.10
CA TYR A 112 -13.19 21.46 -13.05
C TYR A 112 -14.34 22.49 -13.02
N GLY A 113 -15.54 22.09 -12.58
CA GLY A 113 -16.72 22.94 -12.44
C GLY A 113 -16.97 23.55 -11.07
N GLN A 114 -16.08 23.40 -10.07
CA GLN A 114 -16.24 24.14 -8.82
C GLN A 114 -15.96 25.63 -9.07
N ARG A 115 -17.01 26.43 -9.15
CA ARG A 115 -16.93 27.88 -8.97
C ARG A 115 -16.87 28.15 -7.47
N PRO A 116 -15.69 28.41 -6.88
CA PRO A 116 -15.56 28.59 -5.42
C PRO A 116 -16.45 29.74 -4.91
N GLU A 117 -16.69 30.74 -5.76
CA GLU A 117 -17.60 31.86 -5.50
C GLU A 117 -19.06 31.39 -5.37
N ALA A 118 -19.53 30.48 -6.22
CA ALA A 118 -20.90 29.97 -6.15
C ALA A 118 -21.12 29.10 -4.91
N VAL A 119 -20.12 28.31 -4.53
CA VAL A 119 -20.15 27.51 -3.29
C VAL A 119 -20.16 28.42 -2.06
N LYS A 120 -19.34 29.47 -2.05
CA LYS A 120 -19.32 30.45 -0.96
C LYS A 120 -20.63 31.22 -0.86
N ASN A 121 -21.16 31.70 -1.99
CA ASN A 121 -22.45 32.40 -2.03
C ASN A 121 -23.61 31.52 -1.55
N TRP A 122 -23.57 30.21 -1.85
CA TRP A 122 -24.57 29.26 -1.36
C TRP A 122 -24.45 29.02 0.15
N LEU A 123 -23.22 28.86 0.67
CA LEU A 123 -22.95 28.72 2.10
C LEU A 123 -23.36 29.96 2.91
N ASP A 124 -23.15 31.15 2.36
CA ASP A 124 -23.43 32.40 3.08
C ASP A 124 -24.93 32.76 3.03
N ASN A 125 -25.64 32.45 1.93
CA ASN A 125 -27.02 32.92 1.72
C ASN A 125 -28.10 31.83 1.78
N GLU A 126 -27.86 30.64 1.23
CA GLU A 126 -28.88 29.59 1.14
C GLU A 126 -28.83 28.62 2.32
N TYR A 127 -27.63 28.31 2.82
CA TYR A 127 -27.42 27.37 3.92
C TYR A 127 -28.11 27.78 5.24
N PRO A 128 -28.09 29.06 5.68
CA PRO A 128 -28.75 29.46 6.93
C PRO A 128 -30.27 29.24 6.91
N ALA A 129 -30.90 29.32 5.74
CA ALA A 129 -32.34 29.09 5.58
C ALA A 129 -32.70 27.59 5.66
N ILE A 130 -31.80 26.72 5.20
CA ILE A 130 -31.93 25.26 5.30
C ILE A 130 -31.70 24.82 6.75
N GLU A 131 -30.71 25.39 7.43
CA GLU A 131 -30.41 25.12 8.84
C GLU A 131 -31.58 25.51 9.75
N GLN A 132 -32.19 26.68 9.55
CA GLN A 132 -33.39 27.09 10.28
C GLN A 132 -34.60 26.18 10.04
N ARG A 133 -34.78 25.68 8.81
CA ARG A 133 -35.82 24.70 8.48
C ARG A 133 -35.57 23.33 9.13
N ALA A 134 -34.31 22.93 9.30
CA ALA A 134 -33.92 21.68 9.93
C ALA A 134 -33.90 21.74 11.48
N SER A 135 -33.62 22.93 12.04
CA SER A 135 -33.67 23.21 13.48
C SER A 135 -35.09 23.24 14.05
N ARG A 136 -36.09 23.49 13.18
CA ARG A 136 -37.50 23.32 13.56
C ARG A 136 -37.75 21.83 13.82
N PRO A 137 -38.18 21.42 15.02
CA PRO A 137 -38.44 20.02 15.31
C PRO A 137 -39.53 19.52 14.37
N ARG A 138 -39.12 18.73 13.37
CA ARG A 138 -40.04 17.99 12.51
C ARG A 138 -40.70 16.97 13.43
N ALA A 139 -41.94 17.27 13.83
CA ALA A 139 -42.78 16.33 14.55
C ALA A 139 -42.65 14.95 13.89
N LEU A 140 -42.23 13.98 14.70
CA LEU A 140 -42.05 12.58 14.32
C LEU A 140 -43.29 12.09 13.57
N ARG A 141 -43.22 12.06 12.23
CA ARG A 141 -44.07 11.18 11.44
C ARG A 141 -43.32 9.86 11.33
N PHE A 142 -43.46 9.06 12.38
CA PHE A 142 -43.41 7.61 12.21
C PHE A 142 -44.51 7.25 11.22
N ILE A 143 -44.12 6.86 10.01
CA ILE A 143 -44.99 6.07 9.15
C ILE A 143 -44.25 4.77 8.93
N GLY A 144 -44.56 3.78 9.77
CA GLY A 144 -44.24 2.40 9.46
C GLY A 144 -45.09 1.98 8.27
N ALA A 145 -44.44 1.51 7.21
CA ALA A 145 -45.05 0.67 6.19
C ALA A 145 -43.95 -0.10 5.43
N THR A 146 -43.71 -1.31 5.92
CA THR A 146 -43.55 -2.57 5.16
C THR A 146 -43.16 -2.56 3.65
N ARG A 147 -42.25 -3.50 3.33
CA ARG A 147 -42.11 -4.32 2.08
C ARG A 147 -41.44 -3.62 0.86
N GLN A 148 -40.55 -4.20 0.03
CA GLN A 148 -39.86 -5.49 -0.19
C GLN A 148 -38.48 -5.15 -0.83
N ARG A 149 -37.35 -5.77 -0.47
CA ARG A 149 -36.78 -6.97 -1.11
C ARG A 149 -36.94 -7.01 -2.63
N TRP A 150 -35.93 -6.54 -3.37
CA TRP A 150 -35.20 -7.21 -4.47
C TRP A 150 -33.85 -6.50 -4.64
#